data_AF-A0A9X2CLZ0-F1
#
_entry.id   AF-A0A9X2CLZ0-F1
#
_cell.length_a   1.000
_cell.length_b   1.000
_cell.length_c   1.000
_cell.angle_alpha   90.00
_cell.angle_beta   90.00
_cell.angle_gamma   90.00
#
_symmetry.space_group_name_H-M   'P 1'
#
loop_
_entity.id
_entity.type
_entity.pdbx_description
1 polymer ?
#
loop_
_entity_poly.entity_id
_entity_poly.type
_entity_poly.pdbx_seq_one_letter_code
_entity_poly.pdbx_strand_id
1 'polypeptide(L)'
;MEALKLEKDIIGIIQEVCNHNEVNEVVNENFYPGNFIMSQVLISIFSQIEIKTGITIPNDCYIFYDGKTKKQLSIKEAAIKLLELSKN
;
A
#
# COMPACT_ATOMS: atom_id res chain seq x y z
N MET A 1 -3.11 -2.84 -16.14
CA MET A 1 -2.80 -3.70 -14.98
C MET A 1 -4.10 -4.18 -14.38
N GLU A 2 -4.25 -5.48 -14.12
CA GLU A 2 -5.44 -6.02 -13.45
C GLU A 2 -5.36 -5.74 -11.95
N ALA A 3 -6.46 -5.34 -11.32
CA ALA A 3 -6.49 -4.96 -9.90
C ALA A 3 -5.98 -6.07 -8.97
N LEU A 4 -6.31 -7.32 -9.28
CA LEU A 4 -5.86 -8.49 -8.53
C LEU A 4 -4.33 -8.68 -8.57
N LYS A 5 -3.67 -8.26 -9.65
CA LYS A 5 -2.20 -8.33 -9.72
C LYS A 5 -1.57 -7.27 -8.81
N LEU A 6 -2.08 -6.05 -8.87
CA LEU A 6 -1.60 -4.94 -8.04
C LEU A 6 -1.77 -5.24 -6.55
N GLU A 7 -2.93 -5.76 -6.15
CA GLU A 7 -3.18 -6.19 -4.76
C GLU A 7 -2.14 -7.22 -4.30
N LYS A 8 -1.87 -8.25 -5.11
CA LYS A 8 -0.86 -9.27 -4.80
C LYS A 8 0.55 -8.68 -4.66
N ASP A 9 0.92 -7.76 -5.56
CA ASP A 9 2.23 -7.11 -5.52
C ASP A 9 2.38 -6.27 -4.23
N ILE A 10 1.34 -5.54 -3.83
CA ILE A 10 1.32 -4.77 -2.57
C ILE A 10 1.34 -5.70 -1.36
N ILE A 11 0.55 -6.78 -1.35
CA ILE A 11 0.57 -7.79 -0.27
C ILE A 11 1.98 -8.34 -0.08
N GLY A 12 2.68 -8.68 -1.17
CA GLY A 12 4.05 -9.18 -1.10
C GLY A 12 5.00 -8.18 -0.42
N ILE A 13 4.97 -6.92 -0.84
CA ILE A 13 5.80 -5.85 -0.24
C ILE A 13 5.46 -5.66 1.24
N ILE A 14 4.18 -5.57 1.59
CA ILE A 14 3.76 -5.36 2.99
C ILE A 14 4.11 -6.57 3.86
N GLN A 15 3.96 -7.79 3.35
CA GLN A 15 4.34 -9.00 4.08
C GLN A 15 5.84 -9.03 4.36
N GLU A 16 6.69 -8.67 3.41
CA GLU A 16 8.13 -8.54 3.62
C GLU A 16 8.44 -7.53 4.73
N VAL A 17 7.75 -6.38 4.73
CA VAL A 17 7.92 -5.34 5.77
C VAL A 17 7.46 -5.82 7.13
N CYS A 18 6.29 -6.47 7.22
CA CYS A 18 5.78 -7.06 8.45
C CYS A 18 6.75 -8.09 9.02
N ASN A 19 7.30 -8.96 8.18
CA ASN A 19 8.29 -9.96 8.59
C ASN A 19 9.56 -9.31 9.16
N HIS A 20 10.07 -8.27 8.50
CA HIS A 20 11.26 -7.54 8.98
C HIS A 20 11.03 -6.79 10.30
N ASN A 21 9.79 -6.40 10.60
CA ASN A 21 9.42 -5.68 11.82
C ASN A 21 8.79 -6.58 12.89
N GLU A 22 8.89 -7.91 12.73
CA GLU A 22 8.33 -8.91 13.66
C GLU A 22 6.82 -8.74 13.93
N VAL A 23 6.09 -8.23 12.92
CA VAL A 23 4.64 -8.08 12.97
C VAL A 23 4.00 -9.43 12.65
N ASN A 24 3.47 -10.10 13.68
CA ASN A 24 2.86 -11.43 13.58
C ASN A 24 1.39 -11.37 13.14
N GLU A 25 1.12 -10.73 12.01
CA GLU A 25 -0.23 -10.60 11.44
C GLU A 25 -0.30 -11.22 10.04
N VAL A 26 -1.48 -11.73 9.69
CA VAL A 26 -1.73 -12.28 8.34
C VAL A 26 -1.98 -11.12 7.39
N VAL A 27 -1.05 -10.84 6.49
CA VAL A 27 -1.21 -9.81 5.47
C VAL A 27 -2.06 -10.34 4.33
N ASN A 28 -3.24 -9.75 4.15
CA ASN A 28 -4.18 -10.03 3.06
C ASN A 28 -4.78 -8.71 2.54
N GLU A 29 -5.71 -8.79 1.59
CA GLU A 29 -6.31 -7.62 0.95
C GLU A 29 -7.08 -6.70 1.92
N ASN A 30 -7.54 -7.23 3.05
CA ASN A 30 -8.25 -6.49 4.10
C ASN A 30 -7.30 -6.01 5.21
N PHE A 31 -6.00 -6.26 5.11
CA PHE A 31 -5.01 -5.75 6.05
C PHE A 31 -4.87 -4.23 5.91
N TYR A 32 -4.77 -3.52 7.03
CA TYR A 32 -4.65 -2.05 7.11
C TYR A 32 -3.23 -1.67 7.52
N PRO A 33 -2.31 -1.39 6.58
CA PRO A 33 -0.90 -1.20 6.91
C PRO A 33 -0.65 -0.09 7.95
N GLY A 34 -1.41 1.01 7.88
CA GLY A 34 -1.27 2.14 8.80
C GLY A 34 -1.65 1.85 10.26
N ASN A 35 -2.28 0.71 10.55
CA ASN A 35 -2.58 0.30 11.93
C ASN A 35 -1.40 -0.43 12.60
N PHE A 36 -0.48 -0.98 11.82
CA PHE A 36 0.60 -1.85 12.30
C PHE A 36 1.99 -1.30 11.99
N ILE A 37 2.11 -0.54 10.90
CA ILE A 37 3.39 -0.06 10.38
C ILE A 37 3.44 1.47 10.54
N MET A 38 4.55 1.96 11.11
CA MET A 38 4.77 3.39 11.28
C MET A 38 4.81 4.11 9.93
N SER A 39 4.34 5.36 9.92
CA SER A 39 4.19 6.11 8.67
C SER A 39 5.48 6.29 7.88
N GLN A 40 6.62 6.43 8.56
CA GLN A 40 7.94 6.52 7.92
C GLN A 40 8.34 5.26 7.15
N VAL A 41 7.96 4.08 7.66
CA VAL A 41 8.22 2.79 7.01
C VAL A 41 7.25 2.60 5.84
N LEU A 42 6.00 3.04 5.98
CA LEU A 42 5.06 3.04 4.85
C LEU A 42 5.51 3.95 3.71
N ILE A 43 6.12 5.11 4.01
CA ILE A 43 6.65 5.99 2.95
C ILE A 43 7.86 5.34 2.26
N SER A 44 8.73 4.65 3.00
CA SER A 44 9.94 4.06 2.41
C SER A 44 9.62 2.96 1.36
N ILE A 45 8.47 2.30 1.49
CA ILE A 45 8.04 1.24 0.57
C ILE A 45 7.32 1.76 -0.68
N PHE A 46 7.01 3.07 -0.76
CA PHE A 46 6.38 3.65 -1.95
C PHE A 46 7.25 3.43 -3.19
N SER A 47 8.56 3.66 -3.07
CA SER A 47 9.52 3.39 -4.15
C SER A 47 9.46 1.95 -4.66
N GLN A 48 9.29 0.96 -3.77
CA GLN A 48 9.16 -0.45 -4.16
C GLN A 48 7.84 -0.70 -4.91
N ILE A 49 6.76 -0.06 -4.46
CA ILE A 49 5.46 -0.13 -5.13
C ILE A 49 5.56 0.49 -6.52
N GLU A 50 6.18 1.68 -6.67
CA GLU A 50 6.39 2.32 -7.96
C GLU A 50 7.20 1.43 -8.91
N ILE A 51 8.30 0.84 -8.43
CA ILE A 51 9.16 -0.06 -9.23
C ILE A 51 8.40 -1.32 -9.67
N LYS A 52 7.65 -1.98 -8.79
CA LYS A 52 6.95 -3.22 -9.13
C LYS A 52 5.74 -2.98 -10.03
N THR A 53 5.05 -1.86 -9.84
CA THR A 53 3.75 -1.61 -10.48
C THR A 53 3.84 -0.70 -11.69
N GLY A 54 4.92 0.08 -11.81
CA GLY A 54 5.10 1.12 -12.83
C GLY A 54 4.21 2.35 -12.60
N ILE A 55 3.52 2.44 -11.47
CA ILE A 55 2.69 3.60 -11.13
C ILE A 55 3.55 4.60 -10.37
N THR A 56 3.60 5.85 -10.83
CA THR A 56 4.20 6.95 -10.07
C THR A 56 3.26 7.41 -8.95
N ILE A 57 3.77 7.48 -7.73
CA ILE A 57 3.04 7.93 -6.55
C ILE A 57 3.46 9.38 -6.26
N PRO A 58 2.53 10.35 -6.32
CA PRO A 58 2.82 11.73 -5.94
C PRO A 58 3.32 11.84 -4.49
N ASN A 59 4.25 12.75 -4.21
CA ASN A 59 4.82 12.94 -2.87
C ASN A 59 3.77 13.32 -1.80
N ASP A 60 2.68 13.97 -2.20
CA ASP A 60 1.56 14.34 -1.35
C ASP A 60 0.49 13.23 -1.24
N CYS A 61 0.66 12.13 -1.96
CA CYS A 61 -0.27 11.01 -1.95
C CYS A 61 0.16 9.93 -0.96
N TYR A 62 -0.46 9.94 0.22
CA TYR A 62 -0.34 8.83 1.16
C TYR A 62 -1.27 7.67 0.75
N ILE A 63 -0.73 6.60 0.15
CA ILE A 63 -1.54 5.56 -0.50
C ILE A 63 -2.38 4.73 0.47
N PHE A 64 -1.94 4.56 1.73
CA PHE A 64 -2.64 3.78 2.75
C PHE A 64 -3.56 4.61 3.65
N TYR A 65 -3.85 5.86 3.28
CA TYR A 65 -4.70 6.76 4.04
C TYR A 65 -5.60 7.56 3.11
N ASP A 66 -6.86 7.73 3.50
CA ASP A 66 -7.76 8.70 2.89
C ASP A 66 -7.80 9.98 3.73
N GLY A 67 -7.21 11.05 3.17
CA GLY A 67 -7.21 12.36 3.79
C GLY A 67 -8.58 13.02 3.89
N LYS A 68 -9.55 12.64 3.03
CA LYS A 68 -10.90 13.21 3.05
C LYS A 68 -11.71 12.65 4.21
N THR A 69 -11.75 11.32 4.33
CA THR A 69 -12.51 10.64 5.39
C THR A 69 -11.72 10.44 6.68
N LYS A 70 -10.42 10.75 6.68
CA LYS A 70 -9.47 10.56 7.79
C LYS A 70 -9.38 9.10 8.25
N LYS A 71 -9.31 8.17 7.29
CA LYS A 71 -9.30 6.72 7.57
C LYS A 71 -8.06 6.04 6.97
N GLN A 72 -7.56 5.04 7.68
CA GLN A 72 -6.59 4.10 7.11
C GLN A 72 -7.29 3.26 6.06
N LEU A 73 -6.55 2.95 4.99
CA LEU A 73 -7.03 2.13 3.89
C LEU A 73 -6.47 0.72 4.02
N SER A 74 -7.30 -0.25 3.70
CA SER A 74 -6.88 -1.61 3.45
C SER A 74 -5.98 -1.69 2.20
N ILE A 75 -5.25 -2.79 2.03
CA ILE A 75 -4.47 -3.02 0.80
C ILE A 75 -5.36 -2.97 -0.45
N LYS A 76 -6.56 -3.54 -0.39
CA LYS A 76 -7.56 -3.48 -1.47
C LYS A 76 -7.92 -2.04 -1.85
N GLU A 77 -8.25 -1.21 -0.86
CA GLU A 77 -8.60 0.19 -1.10
C GLU A 77 -7.40 1.00 -1.62
N ALA A 78 -6.21 0.74 -1.09
CA ALA A 78 -4.98 1.36 -1.58
C ALA A 78 -4.67 0.96 -3.04
N ALA A 79 -4.89 -0.30 -3.41
CA ALA A 79 -4.75 -0.77 -4.79
C ALA A 79 -5.72 -0.08 -5.73
N ILE A 80 -6.99 0.07 -5.33
CA ILE A 80 -7.99 0.83 -6.12
C ILE A 80 -7.53 2.28 -6.30
N LYS A 81 -7.10 2.94 -5.22
CA LYS A 81 -6.58 4.31 -5.24
C LYS A 81 -5.39 4.47 -6.20
N LEU A 82 -4.45 3.52 -6.20
CA LEU A 82 -3.32 3.49 -7.12
C LEU A 82 -3.74 3.30 -8.58
N LEU A 83 -4.71 2.42 -8.85
CA LEU A 83 -5.23 2.24 -10.21
C LEU A 83 -5.89 3.51 -10.75
N GLU A 84 -6.59 4.26 -9.90
CA GLU A 84 -7.16 5.55 -10.27
C GLU A 84 -6.07 6.57 -10.61
N LEU A 85 -4.97 6.60 -9.85
CA LEU A 85 -3.82 7.46 -10.17
C LEU A 85 -3.17 7.09 -11.50
N SER A 86 -3.08 5.80 -11.83
CA SER A 86 -2.47 5.34 -13.09
C SER A 86 -3.25 5.70 -14.37
N LYS A 87 -4.50 6.19 -14.23
CA LYS A 87 -5.35 6.60 -15.35
C LYS A 87 -5.27 8.10 -15.65
N ASN A 88 -4.63 8.88 -14.77
CA ASN A 88 -4.38 10.30 -14.96
C ASN A 88 -2.98 10.51 -15.55
#